data_AF-A0A969XPN0-F1
#
_entry.id   AF-A0A969XPN0-F1
#
_cell.length_a   1.000
_cell.length_b   1.000
_cell.length_c   1.000
_cell.angle_alpha   90.00
_cell.angle_beta   90.00
_cell.angle_gamma   90.00
#
_symmetry.space_group_name_H-M   'P 1'
#
loop_
_entity.id
_entity.type
_entity.pdbx_description
1 polymer ?
#
loop_
_entity_poly.entity_id
_entity_poly.type
_entity_poly.pdbx_seq_one_letter_code
_entity_poly.pdbx_strand_id
1 'polypeptide(L)'
;MLAAAGLRRHGTCVHAVRGRRLSPGSASASPPAGRLVVMTSGSFSPAPGLLARTFRSLRVYNFRLFFFSQVISMSGTWMQSVAQNWLVLSLTDSAVALGVTVGFQFGPVLLFGAWGGTLADRVDKRRLLMGTQTAAAVL
;
A
#
# COMPACT_ATOMS: atom_id res chain seq x y z
N MET A 1 -7.20 7.24 28.51
CA MET A 1 -7.29 8.53 29.24
C MET A 1 -6.36 9.51 28.55
N LEU A 2 -6.95 10.58 27.98
CA LEU A 2 -6.44 11.91 27.57
C LEU A 2 -5.08 11.99 26.83
N ALA A 3 -4.91 12.69 25.70
CA ALA A 3 -5.55 13.89 25.15
C ALA A 3 -5.40 13.86 23.60
N ALA A 4 -6.46 13.97 22.82
CA ALA A 4 -7.17 15.19 22.43
C ALA A 4 -6.44 16.04 21.35
N ALA A 5 -7.25 16.44 20.37
CA ALA A 5 -7.06 17.55 19.45
C ALA A 5 -6.16 17.33 18.21
N GLY A 6 -6.86 17.12 17.09
CA GLY A 6 -6.55 17.89 15.89
C GLY A 6 -5.64 17.19 14.90
N LEU A 7 -6.26 16.50 13.93
CA LEU A 7 -5.89 16.60 12.51
C LEU A 7 -7.04 16.03 11.70
N ARG A 8 -8.14 16.79 11.74
CA ARG A 8 -9.20 16.75 10.73
C ARG A 8 -8.67 17.54 9.53
N ARG A 9 -8.90 17.02 8.32
CA ARG A 9 -8.81 17.68 6.99
C ARG A 9 -7.48 17.55 6.23
N HIS A 10 -7.39 16.51 5.40
CA HIS A 10 -6.95 16.61 4.01
C HIS A 10 -7.74 15.52 3.27
N GLY A 11 -8.69 15.80 2.38
CA GLY A 11 -8.67 16.83 1.35
C GLY A 11 -8.31 16.18 0.01
N THR A 12 -9.07 15.15 -0.41
CA THR A 12 -9.04 14.66 -1.79
C THR A 12 -10.47 14.38 -2.24
N CYS A 13 -11.09 15.46 -2.72
CA CYS A 13 -12.00 15.55 -3.86
C CYS A 13 -12.84 14.30 -4.15
N VAL A 14 -14.00 14.23 -3.49
CA VAL A 14 -15.16 13.50 -4.01
C VAL A 14 -15.46 14.03 -5.41
N HIS A 15 -15.50 13.12 -6.38
CA HIS A 15 -15.92 13.33 -7.75
C HIS A 15 -17.28 14.05 -7.80
N ALA A 16 -17.26 15.35 -8.11
CA ALA A 16 -18.44 16.07 -8.56
C ALA A 16 -18.48 16.00 -10.09
N VAL A 17 -18.94 14.86 -10.63
CA VAL A 17 -19.38 14.75 -12.02
C VAL A 17 -20.65 15.62 -12.15
N ARG A 18 -20.44 16.90 -12.45
CA ARG A 18 -21.51 17.87 -12.68
C ARG A 18 -22.15 17.54 -14.03
N GLY A 19 -23.35 16.97 -13.97
CA GLY A 19 -24.14 16.59 -15.15
C GLY A 19 -24.33 17.76 -16.10
N ARG A 20 -23.77 17.65 -17.30
CA ARG A 20 -24.16 18.47 -18.45
C ARG A 20 -25.51 17.94 -18.95
N ARG A 21 -26.59 18.61 -18.55
CA ARG A 21 -27.86 18.50 -19.27
C ARG A 21 -27.68 19.12 -20.65
N LEU A 22 -28.19 18.40 -21.64
CA LEU A 22 -28.28 18.75 -23.05
C LEU A 22 -29.11 20.02 -23.24
N SER A 23 -28.67 20.92 -24.13
CA SER A 23 -29.51 21.98 -24.69
C SER A 23 -29.70 21.68 -26.18
N PRO A 24 -30.93 21.50 -26.68
CA PRO A 24 -31.21 21.38 -28.09
C PRO A 24 -31.52 22.78 -28.68
N GLY A 25 -30.91 23.10 -29.83
CA GLY A 25 -31.44 24.12 -30.73
C GLY A 25 -30.51 25.27 -31.11
N SER A 26 -30.63 25.64 -32.39
CA SER A 26 -30.07 26.76 -33.17
C SER A 26 -28.61 26.59 -33.63
N ALA A 27 -28.35 26.06 -34.84
CA ALA A 27 -28.47 26.71 -36.16
C ALA A 27 -27.35 27.73 -36.44
N SER A 28 -26.63 27.46 -37.54
CA SER A 28 -25.95 28.39 -38.47
C SER A 28 -25.07 29.51 -37.90
N ALA A 29 -23.75 29.44 -38.18
CA ALA A 29 -23.00 30.50 -38.87
C ALA A 29 -21.47 30.22 -38.85
N SER A 30 -20.93 30.00 -40.05
CA SER A 30 -19.62 30.46 -40.58
C SER A 30 -18.34 30.39 -39.72
N PRO A 31 -17.26 29.72 -40.19
CA PRO A 31 -15.93 29.92 -39.63
C PRO A 31 -15.31 31.25 -40.14
N PRO A 32 -14.89 32.19 -39.28
CA PRO A 32 -14.08 33.31 -39.73
C PRO A 32 -12.67 32.82 -40.10
N ALA A 33 -12.31 33.04 -41.37
CA ALA A 33 -10.93 33.02 -41.83
C ALA A 33 -10.08 33.96 -40.96
N GLY A 34 -8.98 33.46 -40.41
CA GLY A 34 -7.97 34.30 -39.75
C GLY A 34 -7.65 33.98 -38.29
N ARG A 35 -8.19 32.91 -37.68
CA ARG A 35 -7.68 32.47 -36.38
C ARG A 35 -6.43 31.62 -36.58
N LEU A 36 -5.28 32.30 -36.61
CA LEU A 36 -3.98 31.70 -36.31
C LEU A 36 -4.14 30.87 -35.04
N VAL A 37 -4.25 29.55 -35.22
CA VAL A 37 -4.05 28.58 -34.16
C VAL A 37 -2.59 28.77 -33.77
N VAL A 38 -2.36 29.61 -32.76
CA VAL A 38 -1.08 29.68 -32.07
C VAL A 38 -0.88 28.28 -31.50
N MET A 39 -0.12 27.50 -32.24
CA MET A 39 0.38 26.20 -31.86
C MET A 39 1.34 26.50 -30.71
N THR A 40 0.81 26.61 -29.50
CA THR A 40 1.60 26.82 -28.30
C THR A 40 2.62 25.70 -28.28
N SER A 41 3.89 26.09 -28.37
CA SER A 41 5.06 25.25 -28.32
C SER A 41 4.80 24.13 -27.32
N GLY A 42 4.71 22.89 -27.83
CA GLY A 42 4.60 21.72 -26.97
C GLY A 42 5.77 21.74 -26.02
N SER A 43 5.51 22.11 -24.76
CA SER A 43 6.50 22.01 -23.71
C SER A 43 6.80 20.52 -23.55
N PHE A 44 7.96 20.12 -24.06
CA PHE A 44 8.50 18.79 -23.82
C PHE A 44 8.78 18.70 -22.32
N SER A 45 7.79 18.27 -21.54
CA SER A 45 8.01 17.89 -20.15
C SER A 45 8.98 16.72 -20.19
N PRO A 46 10.22 16.85 -19.68
CA PRO A 46 11.12 15.72 -19.62
C PRO A 46 10.40 14.62 -18.84
N ALA A 47 10.18 13.48 -19.50
CA ALA A 47 9.58 12.34 -18.84
C ALA A 47 10.39 12.08 -17.58
N PRO A 48 9.79 12.10 -16.38
CA PRO A 48 10.53 11.86 -15.16
C PRO A 48 11.24 10.52 -15.32
N GLY A 49 12.56 10.50 -15.06
CA GLY A 49 13.38 9.31 -15.22
C GLY A 49 12.73 8.10 -14.55
N LEU A 50 12.98 6.90 -15.07
CA LEU A 50 12.36 5.65 -14.60
C LEU A 50 12.34 5.53 -13.06
N LEU A 51 13.42 5.93 -12.41
CA LEU A 51 13.55 5.99 -10.94
C LEU A 51 12.56 6.98 -10.28
N ALA A 52 12.35 8.16 -10.87
CA ALA A 52 11.39 9.14 -10.38
C ALA A 52 9.92 8.69 -10.56
N ARG A 53 9.64 7.81 -11.52
CA ARG A 53 8.34 7.14 -11.66
C ARG A 53 8.14 6.03 -10.64
N THR A 54 9.13 5.16 -10.43
CA THR A 54 9.06 4.05 -9.47
C THR A 54 9.01 4.53 -8.02
N PHE A 55 9.78 5.56 -7.67
CA PHE A 55 9.81 6.14 -6.32
C PHE A 55 8.81 7.28 -6.11
N ARG A 56 7.84 7.44 -7.01
CA ARG A 56 6.78 8.44 -6.86
C ARG A 56 5.93 8.22 -5.61
N SER A 57 5.80 6.96 -5.15
CA SER A 57 5.08 6.61 -3.91
C SER A 57 5.80 7.11 -2.65
N LEU A 58 7.13 7.11 -2.63
CA LEU A 58 7.95 7.60 -1.50
C LEU A 58 7.87 9.13 -1.32
N ARG A 59 7.27 9.86 -2.25
CA ARG A 59 7.03 11.31 -2.13
C ARG A 59 5.89 11.63 -1.16
N VAL A 60 5.01 10.67 -0.87
CA VAL A 60 3.91 10.84 0.08
C VAL A 60 4.43 10.60 1.50
N TYR A 61 4.37 11.62 2.36
CA TYR A 61 4.90 11.57 3.74
C TYR A 61 4.38 10.35 4.53
N ASN A 62 3.07 10.13 4.53
CA ASN A 62 2.44 9.00 5.23
C ASN A 62 2.94 7.64 4.71
N PHE A 63 3.13 7.50 3.39
CA PHE A 63 3.63 6.26 2.81
C PHE A 63 5.10 6.05 3.14
N ARG A 64 5.92 7.11 3.12
CA ARG A 64 7.35 7.01 3.45
C ARG A 64 7.57 6.59 4.89
N LEU A 65 6.80 7.15 5.84
CA LEU A 65 6.86 6.75 7.24
C LEU A 65 6.49 5.26 7.41
N PHE A 66 5.37 4.84 6.82
CA PHE A 66 4.94 3.44 6.83
C PHE A 66 5.98 2.51 6.21
N PHE A 67 6.55 2.87 5.06
CA PHE A 67 7.53 2.06 4.36
C PHE A 67 8.78 1.82 5.22
N PHE A 68 9.34 2.86 5.83
CA PHE A 68 10.50 2.71 6.69
C PHE A 68 10.19 1.88 7.94
N SER A 69 9.05 2.11 8.59
CA SER A 69 8.62 1.28 9.72
C SER A 69 8.48 -0.19 9.32
N GLN A 70 7.88 -0.46 8.17
CA GLN A 70 7.66 -1.83 7.69
C GLN A 70 8.97 -2.55 7.37
N VAL A 71 9.95 -1.85 6.78
CA VAL A 71 11.29 -2.41 6.51
C VAL A 71 11.99 -2.79 7.82
N ILE A 72 11.92 -1.90 8.83
CA ILE A 72 12.52 -2.16 10.15
C ILE A 72 11.84 -3.36 10.82
N SER A 73 10.49 -3.39 10.86
CA SER A 73 9.74 -4.49 11.47
C SER A 73 10.03 -5.83 10.80
N MET A 74 10.01 -5.89 9.46
CA MET A 74 10.35 -7.12 8.73
C MET A 74 11.77 -7.59 9.01
N SER A 75 12.73 -6.67 9.06
CA SER A 75 14.13 -7.03 9.37
C SER A 75 14.25 -7.62 10.77
N GLY A 76 13.56 -7.05 11.76
CA GLY A 76 13.51 -7.57 13.12
C GLY A 76 12.92 -8.99 13.19
N THR A 77 11.83 -9.24 12.49
CA THR A 77 11.19 -10.57 12.42
C THR A 77 12.14 -11.63 11.84
N TRP A 78 12.91 -11.29 10.81
CA TRP A 78 13.90 -12.19 10.23
C TRP A 78 15.06 -12.47 11.18
N MET A 79 15.56 -11.45 11.88
CA MET A 79 16.59 -11.63 12.91
C MET A 79 16.10 -12.53 14.06
N GLN A 80 14.86 -12.32 14.52
CA GLN A 80 14.22 -13.16 15.54
C GLN A 80 14.13 -14.62 15.07
N SER A 81 13.75 -14.85 13.81
CA SER A 81 13.65 -16.20 13.25
C SER A 81 15.00 -16.91 13.22
N VAL A 82 16.09 -16.23 12.83
CA VAL A 82 17.43 -16.81 12.84
C VAL A 82 17.89 -17.12 14.28
N ALA A 83 17.66 -16.20 15.22
CA ALA A 83 18.00 -16.40 16.61
C ALA A 83 17.28 -17.62 17.22
N GLN A 84 15.99 -17.79 16.93
CA GLN A 84 15.20 -18.94 17.38
C GLN A 84 15.74 -20.26 16.81
N ASN A 85 16.05 -20.30 15.51
CA ASN A 85 16.63 -21.49 14.88
C ASN A 85 17.99 -21.86 15.49
N TRP A 86 18.83 -20.85 15.77
CA TRP A 86 20.12 -21.06 16.40
C TRP A 86 19.98 -21.58 17.85
N LEU A 87 19.01 -21.08 18.61
CA LEU A 87 18.72 -21.57 19.96
C LEU A 87 18.24 -23.02 19.99
N VAL A 88 17.41 -23.42 19.03
CA VAL A 88 16.96 -24.82 18.93
C VAL A 88 18.13 -25.75 18.63
N LEU A 89 19.04 -25.32 17.75
CA LEU A 89 20.24 -26.09 17.40
C LEU A 89 21.17 -26.22 18.61
N SER A 90 21.41 -25.14 19.36
CA SER A 90 22.31 -25.16 20.53
C SER A 90 21.79 -25.98 21.70
N LEU A 91 20.46 -26.11 21.85
CA LEU A 91 19.85 -26.92 22.91
C LEU A 91 19.64 -28.38 22.53
N THR A 92 19.43 -28.69 21.25
CA THR A 92 19.01 -30.03 20.81
C THR A 92 20.10 -30.79 20.05
N ASP A 93 21.11 -30.10 19.51
CA ASP A 93 22.20 -30.63 18.67
C ASP A 93 21.73 -31.54 17.50
N SER A 94 20.45 -31.44 17.14
CA SER A 94 19.77 -32.35 16.22
C SER A 94 18.99 -31.56 15.16
N ALA A 95 19.37 -31.77 13.90
CA ALA A 95 18.73 -31.14 12.74
C ALA A 95 17.26 -31.57 12.55
N VAL A 96 16.86 -32.74 13.09
CA VAL A 96 15.48 -33.25 12.99
C VAL A 96 14.52 -32.40 13.82
N ALA A 97 14.93 -31.98 15.01
CA ALA A 97 14.12 -31.12 15.88
C ALA A 97 13.91 -29.72 15.28
N LEU A 98 14.93 -29.20 14.59
CA LEU A 98 14.82 -27.96 13.81
C LEU A 98 13.77 -28.12 12.69
N GLY A 99 13.82 -29.22 11.93
CA GLY A 99 12.86 -29.51 10.87
C GLY A 99 11.42 -29.63 11.35
N VAL A 100 11.20 -30.28 12.51
CA VAL A 100 9.87 -30.36 13.13
C VAL A 100 9.37 -28.98 13.57
N THR A 101 10.22 -28.18 14.19
CA THR A 101 9.89 -26.81 14.65
C THR A 101 9.45 -25.93 13.48
N VAL A 102 10.22 -25.96 12.38
CA VAL A 102 9.90 -25.24 11.15
C VAL A 102 8.60 -25.77 10.51
N GLY A 103 8.38 -27.09 10.56
CA GLY A 103 7.12 -27.71 10.11
C GLY A 103 5.89 -27.17 10.86
N PHE A 104 5.98 -27.03 12.18
CA PHE A 104 4.92 -26.43 12.98
C PHE A 104 4.77 -24.92 12.76
N GLN A 105 5.83 -24.22 12.35
CA GLN A 105 5.76 -22.80 11.99
C GLN A 105 4.99 -22.56 10.69
N PHE A 106 5.19 -23.41 9.68
CA PHE A 106 4.52 -23.27 8.37
C PHE A 106 3.18 -24.01 8.27
N GLY A 107 2.94 -25.02 9.11
CA GLY A 107 1.69 -25.81 9.10
C GLY A 107 0.41 -24.96 9.21
N PRO A 108 0.30 -24.05 10.19
CA PRO A 108 -0.85 -23.17 10.32
C PRO A 108 -1.01 -22.25 9.10
N VAL A 109 0.09 -21.71 8.57
CA VAL A 109 0.06 -20.83 7.38
C VAL A 109 -0.45 -21.59 6.15
N LEU A 110 -0.06 -22.85 5.98
CA LEU A 110 -0.54 -23.68 4.87
C LEU A 110 -2.04 -24.00 5.02
N LEU A 111 -2.50 -24.31 6.23
CA LEU A 111 -3.91 -24.61 6.50
C LEU A 111 -4.81 -23.39 6.38
N PHE A 112 -4.41 -22.27 6.98
CA PHE A 112 -5.23 -21.04 7.03
C PHE A 112 -4.97 -20.09 5.86
N GLY A 113 -3.88 -20.26 5.09
CA GLY A 113 -3.53 -19.36 3.98
C GLY A 113 -4.55 -19.38 2.85
N ALA A 114 -5.13 -20.53 2.53
CA ALA A 114 -6.19 -20.65 1.53
C ALA A 114 -7.48 -19.93 1.96
N TRP A 115 -7.83 -20.00 3.26
CA TRP A 115 -8.99 -19.28 3.80
C TRP A 115 -8.71 -17.78 4.03
N GLY A 116 -7.45 -17.42 4.31
CA GLY A 116 -7.02 -16.05 4.53
C GLY A 116 -7.37 -15.12 3.38
N GLY A 117 -7.27 -15.60 2.13
CA GLY A 117 -7.68 -14.83 0.94
C GLY A 117 -9.17 -14.50 0.93
N THR A 118 -10.02 -15.47 1.24
CA THR A 118 -11.48 -15.25 1.30
C THR A 118 -11.91 -14.34 2.44
N LEU A 119 -11.16 -14.35 3.55
CA LEU A 119 -11.39 -13.45 4.68
C LEU A 119 -10.89 -12.02 4.38
N ALA A 120 -9.81 -11.89 3.62
CA ALA A 120 -9.24 -10.60 3.23
C ALA A 120 -10.17 -9.78 2.32
N ASP A 121 -10.96 -10.44 1.48
CA ASP A 121 -11.87 -9.76 0.56
C ASP A 121 -13.20 -9.31 1.22
N ARG A 122 -13.56 -9.88 2.38
CA ARG A 122 -14.85 -9.60 3.05
C ARG A 122 -14.76 -8.64 4.22
N VAL A 123 -13.56 -8.36 4.73
CA VAL A 123 -13.35 -7.58 5.96
C VAL A 123 -12.78 -6.20 5.64
N ASP A 124 -13.19 -5.18 6.41
CA ASP A 124 -12.62 -3.84 6.33
C ASP A 124 -11.08 -3.88 6.45
N LYS A 125 -10.37 -3.47 5.40
CA LYS A 125 -8.90 -3.47 5.32
C LYS A 125 -8.22 -2.87 6.55
N ARG A 126 -8.81 -1.82 7.15
CA ARG A 126 -8.27 -1.17 8.35
C ARG A 126 -8.35 -2.05 9.58
N ARG A 127 -9.45 -2.78 9.79
CA ARG A 127 -9.65 -3.68 10.93
C ARG A 127 -8.79 -4.93 10.80
N LEU A 128 -8.71 -5.46 9.57
CA LEU A 128 -7.88 -6.62 9.29
C LEU A 128 -6.39 -6.32 9.53
N LEU A 129 -5.89 -5.18 9.04
CA LEU A 129 -4.51 -4.75 9.30
C LEU A 129 -4.23 -4.52 10.80
N MET A 130 -5.15 -3.90 11.54
CA MET A 130 -4.97 -3.74 12.99
C MET A 130 -4.96 -5.09 13.72
N GLY A 131 -5.82 -6.03 13.32
CA GLY A 131 -5.87 -7.38 13.90
C GLY A 131 -4.61 -8.18 13.62
N THR A 132 -4.12 -8.21 12.38
CA THR A 132 -2.90 -8.97 12.04
C THR A 132 -1.66 -8.38 12.69
N GLN A 133 -1.53 -7.05 12.74
CA GLN A 133 -0.37 -6.39 13.34
C GLN A 133 -0.34 -6.57 14.86
N THR A 134 -1.50 -6.61 15.52
CA THR A 134 -1.56 -6.87 16.97
C THR A 134 -1.35 -8.34 17.29
N ALA A 135 -1.91 -9.26 16.50
CA ALA A 135 -1.66 -10.70 16.64
C ALA A 135 -0.17 -11.04 16.48
N ALA A 136 0.49 -10.47 15.48
CA ALA A 136 1.92 -10.66 15.23
C ALA A 136 2.84 -10.05 16.31
N ALA A 137 2.33 -9.11 17.12
CA ALA A 137 3.09 -8.51 18.22
C ALA A 137 2.96 -9.30 19.53
N VAL A 138 1.91 -10.11 19.67
CA VAL A 138 1.61 -10.88 20.89
C VAL A 138 2.16 -12.31 20.83
N LEU A 139 2.22 -12.88 19.63
CA LEU A 139 2.81 -14.19 19.34
C LEU A 139 4.34 -14.10 19.23
#